data_AF-A0AAJ3LBM7-F1
#
_entry.id   AF-A0AAJ3LBM7-F1
#
_cell.length_a   1.000
_cell.length_b   1.000
_cell.length_c   1.000
_cell.angle_alpha   90.00
_cell.angle_beta   90.00
_cell.angle_gamma   90.00
#
_symmetry.space_group_name_H-M   'P 1'
#
loop_
_entity.id
_entity.type
_entity.pdbx_description
1 polymer ?
#
loop_
_entity_poly.entity_id
_entity_poly.type
_entity_poly.pdbx_seq_one_letter_code
_entity_poly.pdbx_strand_id
1 'polypeptide(L)'
;MNPNEYLGGSLIEALANFRKSMPMVDYAKVEDDEFLKLPECGIYFQSGGDGVIAAYRVYYQATEEYFQADSETKRECLDIETVDDSINLLGQPVRDVPSIRIPGRAPTSPGCEFSLKQKVITVHYDAESRLVTYVHVRNKAGSV
;
A
#
# COMPACT_ATOMS: atom_id res chain seq x y z
N MET A 1 -8.92 9.89 -3.84
CA MET A 1 -7.55 10.19 -4.34
C MET A 1 -7.05 8.99 -5.11
N ASN A 2 -6.31 9.16 -6.20
CA ASN A 2 -5.67 8.06 -6.93
C ASN A 2 -4.18 7.89 -6.56
N PRO A 3 -3.78 6.87 -5.77
CA PRO A 3 -2.36 6.67 -5.42
C PRO A 3 -1.49 6.26 -6.62
N ASN A 4 -2.10 5.73 -7.69
CA ASN A 4 -1.35 5.33 -8.89
C ASN A 4 -0.69 6.51 -9.61
N GLU A 5 -1.25 7.72 -9.47
CA GLU A 5 -0.72 8.94 -10.11
C GLU A 5 0.63 9.36 -9.52
N TYR A 6 0.98 8.86 -8.33
CA TYR A 6 2.20 9.19 -7.63
C TYR A 6 3.31 8.16 -7.85
N LEU A 7 3.00 6.95 -8.34
CA LEU A 7 4.01 5.94 -8.65
C LEU A 7 4.97 6.45 -9.73
N GLY A 8 6.28 6.31 -9.49
CA GLY A 8 7.32 6.85 -10.38
C GLY A 8 7.56 8.36 -10.24
N GLY A 9 6.78 9.05 -9.40
CA GLY A 9 6.96 10.46 -9.08
C GLY A 9 7.91 10.69 -7.89
N SER A 10 8.27 11.96 -7.66
CA SER A 10 9.11 12.37 -6.53
C SER A 10 8.33 12.36 -5.21
N LEU A 11 8.85 11.65 -4.20
CA LEU A 11 8.24 11.59 -2.87
C LEU A 11 8.25 12.96 -2.17
N ILE A 12 9.31 13.73 -2.34
CA ILE A 12 9.42 15.07 -1.73
C ILE A 12 8.45 16.07 -2.37
N GLU A 13 8.19 15.97 -3.67
CA GLU A 13 7.18 16.81 -4.33
C GLU A 13 5.76 16.43 -3.86
N ALA A 14 5.49 15.12 -3.74
CA ALA A 14 4.22 14.64 -3.19
C ALA A 14 4.03 15.13 -1.74
N LEU A 15 5.04 15.01 -0.89
CA LEU A 15 5.05 15.54 0.48
C LEU A 15 4.75 17.04 0.51
N ALA A 16 5.43 17.83 -0.33
CA ALA A 16 5.24 19.28 -0.39
C ALA A 16 3.81 19.65 -0.82
N ASN A 17 3.19 18.86 -1.69
CA ASN A 17 1.80 19.05 -2.10
C ASN A 17 0.81 18.65 -1.02
N PHE A 18 0.97 17.49 -0.39
CA PHE A 18 0.04 17.04 0.66
C PHE A 18 0.06 17.94 1.90
N ARG A 19 1.22 18.45 2.30
CA ARG A 19 1.32 19.40 3.43
C ARG A 19 0.52 20.70 3.23
N LYS A 20 0.13 21.05 2.00
CA LYS A 20 -0.68 22.23 1.72
C LYS A 20 -2.17 22.01 2.00
N SER A 21 -2.63 20.77 1.92
CA SER A 21 -4.06 20.43 1.92
C SER A 21 -4.48 19.42 2.98
N MET A 22 -3.52 18.74 3.63
CA MET A 22 -3.80 17.69 4.62
C MET A 22 -3.24 18.08 5.99
N PRO A 23 -4.05 17.94 7.06
CA PRO A 23 -3.64 18.32 8.40
C PRO A 23 -2.65 17.31 9.02
N MET A 24 -2.72 16.03 8.63
CA MET A 24 -1.84 14.97 9.15
C MET A 24 -1.03 14.32 8.04
N VAL A 25 0.26 14.68 7.97
CA VAL A 25 1.23 14.10 7.04
C VAL A 25 2.49 13.75 7.83
N ASP A 26 2.84 12.47 7.86
CA ASP A 26 4.06 11.99 8.52
C ASP A 26 5.10 11.59 7.48
N TYR A 27 6.34 12.04 7.69
CA TYR A 27 7.47 11.77 6.80
C TYR A 27 8.62 11.24 7.64
N ALA A 28 9.19 10.12 7.19
CA ALA A 28 10.37 9.53 7.79
C ALA A 28 11.37 9.14 6.71
N LYS A 29 12.65 9.34 7.01
CA LYS A 29 13.76 8.79 6.24
C LYS A 29 14.52 7.81 7.12
N VAL A 30 14.71 6.59 6.64
CA VAL A 30 15.48 5.56 7.34
C VAL A 30 16.53 5.04 6.37
N GLU A 31 17.79 5.31 6.68
CA GLU A 31 18.90 5.08 5.74
C GLU A 31 18.64 5.82 4.42
N ASP A 32 18.61 5.10 3.31
CA ASP A 32 18.35 5.66 1.98
C ASP A 32 16.85 5.68 1.64
N ASP A 33 16.01 4.92 2.34
CA ASP A 33 14.58 4.82 2.04
C ASP A 33 13.79 5.99 2.66
N GLU A 34 12.79 6.45 1.93
CA GLU A 34 11.87 7.50 2.40
C GLU A 34 10.43 7.00 2.43
N PHE A 35 9.70 7.48 3.43
CA PHE A 35 8.36 7.02 3.74
C PHE A 35 7.45 8.22 4.00
N LEU A 36 6.28 8.17 3.39
CA LEU A 36 5.27 9.22 3.50
C LEU A 36 3.94 8.59 3.89
N LYS A 37 3.47 8.90 5.10
CA LYS A 37 2.18 8.43 5.60
C LYS A 37 1.15 9.55 5.47
N LEU A 38 -0.03 9.18 4.98
CA LEU A 38 -1.26 9.99 5.00
C LEU A 38 -2.30 9.21 5.84
N PRO A 39 -2.22 9.26 7.19
CA PRO A 39 -3.05 8.42 8.06
C PRO A 39 -4.55 8.55 7.82
N GLU A 40 -5.04 9.79 7.68
CA GLU A 40 -6.47 10.08 7.49
C GLU A 40 -7.00 9.58 6.14
N CYS A 41 -6.14 9.45 5.14
CA CYS A 41 -6.50 8.92 3.83
C CYS A 41 -6.33 7.40 3.76
N GLY A 42 -5.77 6.75 4.78
CA GLY A 42 -5.42 5.34 4.74
C GLY A 42 -4.38 5.03 3.65
N ILE A 43 -3.43 5.93 3.40
CA ILE A 43 -2.42 5.77 2.35
C ILE A 43 -1.01 5.85 2.94
N TYR A 44 -0.11 5.03 2.40
CA TYR A 44 1.30 5.05 2.70
C TYR A 44 2.12 4.93 1.41
N PHE A 45 3.07 5.83 1.18
CA PHE A 45 4.01 5.77 0.07
C PHE A 45 5.41 5.43 0.56
N GLN A 46 6.16 4.72 -0.30
CA GLN A 46 7.55 4.34 -0.08
C GLN A 46 8.38 4.66 -1.33
N SER A 47 9.52 5.30 -1.14
CA SER A 47 10.57 5.44 -2.15
C SER A 47 11.88 4.80 -1.69
N GLY A 48 12.71 4.42 -2.66
CA GLY A 48 14.10 4.05 -2.39
C GLY A 48 15.03 5.27 -2.30
N GLY A 49 16.34 5.01 -2.33
CA GLY A 49 17.41 6.02 -2.25
C GLY A 49 17.42 7.11 -3.34
N ASP A 50 16.71 6.90 -4.44
CA ASP A 50 16.53 7.89 -5.50
C ASP A 50 15.38 8.89 -5.23
N GLY A 51 14.63 8.70 -4.15
CA GLY A 51 13.47 9.52 -3.79
C GLY A 51 12.26 9.31 -4.69
N VAL A 52 12.29 8.31 -5.58
CA VAL A 52 11.19 7.98 -6.50
C VAL A 52 10.24 7.00 -5.84
N ILE A 53 8.94 7.33 -5.81
CA ILE A 53 7.91 6.48 -5.21
C ILE A 53 7.84 5.15 -5.99
N ALA A 54 8.32 4.09 -5.35
CA ALA A 54 8.38 2.75 -5.92
C ALA A 54 7.17 1.89 -5.52
N ALA A 55 6.53 2.24 -4.41
CA ALA A 55 5.40 1.50 -3.87
C ALA A 55 4.43 2.38 -3.06
N TYR A 56 3.19 1.90 -2.94
CA TYR A 56 2.22 2.45 -2.00
C TYR A 56 1.35 1.36 -1.37
N ARG A 57 0.74 1.67 -0.23
CA ARG A 57 -0.29 0.86 0.43
C ARG A 57 -1.57 1.66 0.58
N VAL A 58 -2.70 1.00 0.39
CA VAL A 58 -4.04 1.53 0.69
C VAL A 58 -4.68 0.63 1.73
N TYR A 59 -5.05 1.20 2.88
CA TYR A 59 -5.65 0.49 4.00
C TYR A 59 -7.17 0.40 3.80
N TYR A 60 -7.65 -0.83 3.70
CA TYR A 60 -9.06 -1.13 3.48
C TYR A 60 -9.85 -1.23 4.78
N GLN A 61 -9.14 -1.45 5.88
CA GLN A 61 -9.66 -1.42 7.25
C GLN A 61 -8.86 -0.42 8.07
N ALA A 62 -9.49 0.16 9.09
CA ALA A 62 -8.79 0.99 10.04
C ALA A 62 -7.79 0.14 10.84
N THR A 63 -6.64 0.74 11.17
CA THR A 63 -5.60 0.16 12.02
C THR A 63 -5.24 1.18 13.10
N GLU A 64 -4.33 0.83 14.01
CA GLU A 64 -3.85 1.79 15.02
C GLU A 64 -3.17 3.03 14.38
N GLU A 65 -2.53 2.87 13.21
CA GLU A 65 -1.76 3.94 12.55
C GLU A 65 -2.52 4.63 11.41
N TYR A 66 -3.60 4.04 10.89
CA TYR A 66 -4.27 4.51 9.66
C TYR A 66 -5.78 4.40 9.77
N PHE A 67 -6.48 5.40 9.23
CA PHE A 67 -7.91 5.28 8.97
C PHE A 67 -8.13 4.40 7.74
N GLN A 68 -9.36 3.89 7.61
CA GLN A 68 -9.77 3.23 6.38
C GLN A 68 -9.82 4.24 5.23
N ALA A 69 -9.24 3.87 4.09
CA ALA A 69 -9.32 4.66 2.87
C ALA A 69 -10.77 4.83 2.38
N ASP A 70 -11.07 5.98 1.79
CA ASP A 70 -12.39 6.26 1.21
C ASP A 70 -12.69 5.38 -0.02
N SER A 71 -13.97 5.29 -0.39
CA SER A 71 -14.42 4.44 -1.50
C SER A 71 -13.82 4.84 -2.85
N GLU A 72 -13.49 6.12 -3.05
CA GLU A 72 -12.85 6.58 -4.29
C GLU A 72 -11.42 6.02 -4.40
N THR A 73 -10.65 6.12 -3.32
CA THR A 73 -9.28 5.61 -3.24
C THR A 73 -9.24 4.08 -3.34
N LYS A 74 -10.20 3.38 -2.71
CA LYS A 74 -10.36 1.93 -2.87
C LYS A 74 -10.66 1.56 -4.32
N ARG A 75 -11.52 2.31 -5.00
CA ARG A 75 -11.84 2.09 -6.42
C ARG A 75 -10.63 2.20 -7.33
N GLU A 76 -9.80 3.21 -7.11
CA GLU A 76 -8.52 3.36 -7.81
C GLU A 76 -7.51 2.27 -7.42
N CYS A 77 -7.76 1.55 -6.33
CA CYS A 77 -6.92 0.50 -5.77
C CYS A 77 -7.60 -0.89 -5.76
N LEU A 78 -8.29 -1.26 -6.84
CA LEU A 78 -8.96 -2.55 -7.13
C LEU A 78 -10.40 -2.74 -6.62
N ASP A 79 -10.84 -2.04 -5.57
CA ASP A 79 -12.17 -2.16 -4.98
C ASP A 79 -12.58 -3.59 -4.55
N ILE A 80 -11.71 -4.26 -3.80
CA ILE A 80 -11.92 -5.65 -3.34
C ILE A 80 -12.23 -5.71 -1.83
N GLU A 81 -13.11 -6.62 -1.41
CA GLU A 81 -13.45 -6.77 0.02
C GLU A 81 -12.74 -7.96 0.66
N THR A 82 -12.61 -9.07 -0.07
CA THR A 82 -12.00 -10.32 0.40
C THR A 82 -10.80 -10.73 -0.46
N VAL A 83 -9.95 -11.61 0.08
CA VAL A 83 -8.90 -12.24 -0.73
C VAL A 83 -9.49 -13.08 -1.88
N ASP A 84 -10.69 -13.63 -1.73
CA ASP A 84 -11.33 -14.39 -2.81
C ASP A 84 -11.76 -13.48 -3.98
N ASP A 85 -12.21 -12.25 -3.69
CA ASP A 85 -12.44 -11.22 -4.72
C ASP A 85 -11.16 -10.89 -5.49
N SER A 86 -10.03 -10.83 -4.79
CA SER A 86 -8.73 -10.58 -5.43
C SER A 86 -8.33 -11.69 -6.40
N ILE A 87 -8.62 -12.95 -6.06
CA ILE A 87 -8.34 -14.11 -6.93
C ILE A 87 -9.27 -14.09 -8.15
N ASN A 88 -10.54 -13.74 -7.96
CA ASN A 88 -11.50 -13.61 -9.05
C ASN A 88 -11.12 -12.48 -10.03
N LEU A 89 -10.61 -11.36 -9.49
CA LEU A 89 -10.23 -10.19 -10.28
C LEU A 89 -8.87 -10.32 -10.97
N LEU A 90 -7.86 -10.84 -10.26
CA LEU A 90 -6.46 -10.84 -10.68
C LEU A 90 -5.97 -12.20 -11.19
N GLY A 91 -6.75 -13.26 -11.01
CA GLY A 91 -6.36 -14.64 -11.29
C GLY A 91 -5.63 -15.30 -10.13
N GLN A 92 -4.92 -16.40 -10.40
CA GLN A 92 -4.20 -17.12 -9.35
C GLN A 92 -2.99 -16.33 -8.84
N PRO A 93 -2.74 -16.33 -7.51
CA PRO A 93 -1.57 -15.66 -6.94
C PRO A 93 -0.29 -16.34 -7.43
N VAL A 94 0.76 -15.54 -7.58
CA VAL A 94 2.11 -16.02 -7.91
C VAL A 94 2.73 -16.73 -6.71
N ARG A 95 2.43 -16.25 -5.50
CA ARG A 95 2.86 -16.85 -4.23
C ARG A 95 2.08 -16.29 -3.06
N ASP A 96 2.11 -17.02 -1.96
CA ASP A 96 1.68 -16.52 -0.66
C ASP A 96 2.77 -15.68 0.01
N VAL A 97 2.34 -14.72 0.82
CA VAL A 97 3.17 -13.87 1.68
C VAL A 97 2.86 -14.24 3.14
N PRO A 98 3.82 -14.82 3.87
CA PRO A 98 3.56 -15.27 5.24
C PRO A 98 3.41 -14.09 6.20
N SER A 99 2.64 -14.30 7.27
CA SER A 99 2.66 -13.42 8.44
C SER A 99 4.05 -13.47 9.09
N ILE A 100 4.61 -12.30 9.40
CA ILE A 100 5.90 -12.16 10.06
C ILE A 100 5.65 -11.71 11.50
N ARG A 101 6.26 -12.40 12.46
CA ARG A 101 6.26 -12.00 13.86
C ARG A 101 7.51 -11.20 14.16
N ILE A 102 7.33 -9.94 14.53
CA ILE A 102 8.41 -9.06 14.98
C ILE A 102 8.31 -8.95 16.51
N PRO A 103 9.37 -9.24 17.27
CA PRO A 103 9.35 -9.10 18.73
C PRO A 103 8.88 -7.71 19.16
N GLY A 104 7.92 -7.65 20.09
CA GLY A 104 7.36 -6.40 20.60
C GLY A 104 6.35 -5.71 19.68
N ARG A 105 5.95 -6.32 18.56
CA ARG A 105 4.87 -5.83 17.69
C ARG A 105 3.86 -6.94 17.39
N ALA A 106 2.65 -6.54 17.03
CA ALA A 106 1.66 -7.47 16.51
C ALA A 106 2.18 -8.15 15.23
N PRO A 107 1.85 -9.43 14.98
CA PRO A 107 2.18 -10.09 13.72
C PRO A 107 1.63 -9.32 12.52
N THR A 108 2.36 -9.30 11.41
CA THR A 108 1.83 -8.73 10.17
C THR A 108 0.71 -9.61 9.61
N SER A 109 -0.26 -9.02 8.91
CA SER A 109 -1.26 -9.80 8.17
C SER A 109 -0.59 -10.68 7.10
N PRO A 110 -1.02 -11.95 6.92
CA PRO A 110 -0.64 -12.72 5.73
C PRO A 110 -1.17 -12.03 4.46
N GLY A 111 -0.68 -12.47 3.30
CA GLY A 111 -1.17 -11.94 2.03
C GLY A 111 -0.92 -12.87 0.85
N CYS A 112 -1.39 -12.45 -0.32
CA CYS A 112 -1.15 -13.11 -1.60
C CYS A 112 -0.58 -12.10 -2.60
N GLU A 113 0.47 -12.49 -3.33
CA GLU A 113 1.12 -11.65 -4.33
C GLU A 113 0.64 -12.02 -5.74
N PHE A 114 0.23 -11.02 -6.51
CA PHE A 114 -0.24 -11.12 -7.88
C PHE A 114 0.66 -10.29 -8.80
N SER A 115 0.80 -10.74 -10.05
CA SER A 115 1.55 -10.04 -11.09
C SER A 115 0.58 -9.52 -12.15
N LEU A 116 0.47 -8.20 -12.28
CA LEU A 116 -0.40 -7.56 -13.27
C LEU A 116 0.38 -6.55 -14.10
N LYS A 117 0.56 -6.82 -15.40
CA LYS A 117 1.31 -5.96 -16.33
C LYS A 117 2.71 -5.62 -15.78
N GLN A 118 3.00 -4.34 -15.53
CA GLN A 118 4.25 -3.83 -14.95
C GLN A 118 4.20 -3.67 -13.42
N LYS A 119 3.13 -4.10 -12.77
CA LYS A 119 2.93 -3.97 -11.32
C LYS A 119 2.96 -5.33 -10.63
N VAL A 120 3.37 -5.30 -9.38
CA VAL A 120 3.19 -6.36 -8.40
C VAL A 120 2.21 -5.86 -7.36
N ILE A 121 1.17 -6.64 -7.10
CA ILE A 121 0.10 -6.30 -6.17
C ILE A 121 0.11 -7.36 -5.08
N THR A 122 0.27 -6.97 -3.83
CA THR A 122 0.15 -7.86 -2.68
C THR A 122 -1.10 -7.47 -1.90
N VAL A 123 -2.04 -8.41 -1.79
CA VAL A 123 -3.27 -8.22 -1.01
C VAL A 123 -3.06 -8.86 0.35
N HIS A 124 -2.99 -8.04 1.40
CA HIS A 124 -2.94 -8.52 2.77
C HIS A 124 -4.35 -8.61 3.34
N TYR A 125 -4.61 -9.64 4.13
CA TYR A 125 -5.93 -9.95 4.65
C TYR A 125 -5.87 -10.46 6.08
N ASP A 126 -6.98 -10.35 6.78
CA ASP A 126 -7.15 -10.93 8.10
C ASP A 126 -7.33 -12.45 7.98
N ALA A 127 -6.53 -13.22 8.73
CA ALA A 127 -6.44 -14.67 8.55
C ALA A 127 -7.74 -15.41 8.91
N GLU A 128 -8.55 -14.83 9.80
CA GLU A 128 -9.79 -15.43 10.28
C GLU A 128 -10.98 -15.08 9.38
N SER A 129 -11.18 -13.79 9.14
CA SER A 129 -12.32 -13.27 8.35
C SER A 129 -12.08 -13.26 6.84
N ARG A 130 -10.84 -13.41 6.38
CA ARG A 130 -10.41 -13.28 4.98
C ARG A 130 -10.68 -11.91 4.35
N LEU A 131 -11.07 -10.92 5.14
CA LEU A 131 -11.29 -9.55 4.69
C LEU A 131 -9.94 -8.87 4.40
N VAL A 132 -9.89 -8.08 3.33
CA VAL A 132 -8.69 -7.33 2.93
C VAL A 132 -8.39 -6.27 3.98
N THR A 133 -7.17 -6.29 4.51
CA THR A 133 -6.68 -5.28 5.47
C THR A 133 -6.04 -4.12 4.72
N TYR A 134 -5.13 -4.41 3.78
CA TYR A 134 -4.56 -3.41 2.89
C TYR A 134 -4.04 -4.04 1.60
N VAL A 135 -3.97 -3.20 0.56
CA VAL A 135 -3.38 -3.56 -0.73
C VAL A 135 -2.06 -2.82 -0.88
N HIS A 136 -0.99 -3.56 -1.17
CA HIS A 136 0.34 -3.02 -1.42
C HIS A 136 0.66 -3.15 -2.91
N VAL A 137 0.90 -2.03 -3.59
CA VAL A 137 1.20 -1.97 -5.01
C VAL A 137 2.61 -1.43 -5.21
N ARG A 138 3.39 -2.11 -6.04
CA ARG A 138 4.74 -1.69 -6.42
C ARG A 138 5.01 -1.93 -7.90
N ASN A 139 5.94 -1.18 -8.48
CA ASN A 139 6.43 -1.47 -9.82
C ASN A 139 7.26 -2.77 -9.83
N LYS A 140 7.24 -3.49 -10.95
CA LYS A 140 8.16 -4.60 -11.19
C LYS A 140 9.58 -4.06 -11.28
N ALA A 141 10.54 -4.79 -10.70
CA ALA A 141 11.95 -4.44 -10.83
C ALA A 141 12.33 -4.29 -12.32
N GLY A 142 12.96 -3.16 -12.68
CA GLY A 142 13.35 -2.83 -14.04
C GLY A 142 12.26 -2.22 -14.94
N SER A 143 11.07 -1.91 -14.40
CA SER A 143 10.07 -1.10 -15.10
C SER A 143 10.22 0.36 -14.66
N VAL A 144 10.86 1.18 -15.51
CA VAL A 144 10.86 2.65 -15.43
C VAL A 144 9.91 3.17 -16.49
#